data_AF-A0AAV6MFN5-F1
#
_entry.id   AF-A0AAV6MFN5-F1
#
_cell.length_a   1.000
_cell.length_b   1.000
_cell.length_c   1.000
_cell.angle_alpha   90.00
_cell.angle_beta   90.00
_cell.angle_gamma   90.00
#
_symmetry.space_group_name_H-M   'P 1'
#
loop_
_entity.id
_entity.type
_entity.pdbx_description
1 polymer ?
#
loop_
_entity_poly.entity_id
_entity_poly.type
_entity_poly.pdbx_seq_one_letter_code
_entity_poly.pdbx_strand_id
1 'polypeptide(L)'
;MGPLLRLTMAASVLIGCINIVAATNEYDIIHIGGKVLCQDCTQGWNEWINGKPLKDCKVSVTCLDERSRVIHYTSDLTDELGQFDIKMEKVMHGKNLNPKKCSVRLVSSPDPSCNTMTDFAGGRSGVQLRGPSLVYRDLVKYVLEPFYFTSPMCEEPDTDGSDDNGGGSNY
;
A
#
# COMPACT_ATOMS: atom_id res chain seq x y z
N MET A 1 81.38 16.60 22.37
CA MET A 1 80.85 16.65 20.99
C MET A 1 80.10 15.34 20.78
N GLY A 2 78.84 15.18 21.21
CA GLY A 2 77.59 15.56 20.52
C GLY A 2 77.12 14.43 19.56
N PRO A 3 75.82 14.09 19.38
CA PRO A 3 74.61 14.62 20.01
C PRO A 3 73.60 13.57 20.56
N LEU A 4 72.65 14.13 21.32
CA LEU A 4 71.28 13.70 21.62
C LEU A 4 70.51 13.25 20.34
N LEU A 5 69.63 12.25 20.41
CA LEU A 5 68.38 12.28 19.64
C LEU A 5 67.25 11.47 20.29
N ARG A 6 66.04 12.02 20.18
CA ARG A 6 64.83 11.79 20.97
C ARG A 6 63.79 10.93 20.24
N LEU A 7 62.86 10.38 21.04
CA LEU A 7 61.41 10.14 20.80
C LEU A 7 60.96 9.37 19.54
N THR A 8 60.11 8.35 19.72
CA THR A 8 58.62 8.46 19.71
C THR A 8 58.00 7.05 19.85
N MET A 9 57.20 6.80 20.89
CA MET A 9 56.26 5.66 20.87
C MET A 9 55.07 6.07 20.00
N ALA A 10 54.91 5.42 18.85
CA ALA A 10 53.75 5.58 18.00
C ALA A 10 52.54 4.90 18.66
N ALA A 11 51.69 5.68 19.32
CA ALA A 11 50.37 5.23 19.74
C ALA A 11 49.51 5.04 18.48
N SER A 12 49.43 3.79 18.03
CA SER A 12 48.62 3.40 16.87
C SER A 12 47.15 3.46 17.29
N VAL A 13 46.49 4.60 17.05
CA VAL A 13 45.03 4.71 17.19
C VAL A 13 44.44 3.95 16.00
N LEU A 14 44.11 2.67 16.22
CA LEU A 14 43.25 1.94 15.30
C LEU A 14 41.86 2.53 15.39
N ILE A 15 41.59 3.52 14.54
CA ILE A 15 40.25 3.98 14.22
C ILE A 15 39.59 2.83 13.47
N GLY A 16 39.02 1.89 14.22
CA GLY A 16 38.11 0.90 13.67
C GLY A 16 36.91 1.64 13.12
N CYS A 17 36.72 1.59 11.79
CA CYS A 17 35.49 2.02 11.15
C CYS A 17 34.36 1.12 11.66
N ILE A 18 33.70 1.56 12.74
CA ILE A 18 32.49 0.92 13.22
C ILE A 18 31.43 1.23 12.16
N ASN A 19 31.11 0.26 11.31
CA ASN A 19 29.89 0.33 10.52
C ASN A 19 28.73 0.29 11.53
N ILE A 20 28.16 1.46 11.82
CA ILE A 20 26.96 1.55 12.63
C ILE A 20 25.83 1.01 11.76
N VAL A 21 25.63 -0.31 11.79
CA VAL A 21 24.39 -0.90 11.30
C VAL A 21 23.32 -0.42 12.27
N ALA A 22 22.47 0.50 11.80
CA ALA A 22 21.28 0.87 12.52
C ALA A 22 20.43 -0.39 12.64
N ALA A 23 20.37 -0.97 13.84
CA ALA A 23 19.46 -2.04 14.15
C ALA A 23 18.05 -1.46 14.10
N THR A 24 17.34 -1.66 13.00
CA THR A 24 15.90 -1.43 12.92
C THR A 24 15.25 -2.47 13.83
N ASN A 25 14.70 -2.02 14.95
CA ASN A 25 13.90 -2.90 15.80
C ASN A 25 12.67 -3.35 14.97
N GLU A 26 12.39 -4.66 14.92
CA GLU A 26 11.22 -5.24 14.24
C GLU A 26 9.88 -4.62 14.71
N TYR A 27 9.93 -3.97 15.87
CA TYR A 27 8.90 -3.20 16.53
C TYR A 27 8.46 -1.91 15.79
N ASP A 28 9.19 -1.51 14.75
CA ASP A 28 8.91 -0.30 13.96
C ASP A 28 8.24 -0.59 12.62
N ILE A 29 7.65 -1.76 12.41
CA ILE A 29 7.03 -2.12 11.12
C ILE A 29 5.52 -1.88 11.16
N ILE A 30 5.01 -1.23 10.12
CA ILE A 30 3.59 -1.12 9.78
C ILE A 30 3.28 -2.18 8.73
N HIS A 31 2.23 -2.96 8.99
CA HIS A 31 1.67 -3.91 8.03
C HIS A 31 0.44 -3.34 7.38
N ILE A 32 0.35 -3.43 6.06
CA ILE A 32 -0.80 -2.97 5.28
C ILE A 32 -1.26 -4.14 4.43
N GLY A 33 -2.35 -4.77 4.89
CA GLY A 33 -2.91 -5.96 4.27
C GLY A 33 -4.24 -5.70 3.60
N GLY A 34 -4.51 -6.43 2.53
CA GLY A 34 -5.77 -6.40 1.82
C GLY A 34 -5.85 -7.51 0.78
N LYS A 35 -6.89 -7.46 -0.05
CA LYS A 35 -7.09 -8.39 -1.16
C LYS A 35 -7.31 -7.66 -2.47
N VAL A 36 -6.97 -8.31 -3.57
CA VAL A 36 -7.35 -7.90 -4.92
C VAL A 36 -8.12 -9.02 -5.58
N LEU A 37 -9.32 -8.70 -6.04
CA LEU A 37 -10.25 -9.63 -6.68
C LEU A 37 -10.58 -9.14 -8.10
N CYS A 38 -10.99 -10.08 -8.95
CA CYS A 38 -11.62 -9.81 -10.23
C CYS A 38 -13.14 -9.86 -10.05
N GLN A 39 -13.86 -8.80 -10.41
CA GLN A 39 -15.32 -8.79 -10.33
C GLN A 39 -15.94 -9.90 -11.18
N ASP A 40 -16.96 -10.55 -10.63
CA ASP A 40 -17.80 -11.48 -11.39
C ASP A 40 -18.98 -10.74 -12.00
N CYS A 41 -18.82 -10.34 -13.26
CA CYS A 41 -19.82 -9.58 -13.99
C CYS A 41 -20.90 -10.46 -14.62
N THR A 42 -20.91 -11.77 -14.36
CA THR A 42 -22.00 -12.66 -14.77
C THR A 42 -23.24 -12.51 -13.87
N GLN A 43 -23.05 -11.94 -12.69
CA GLN A 43 -24.10 -11.69 -11.71
C GLN A 43 -24.51 -10.21 -11.68
N GLY A 44 -25.58 -9.90 -10.93
CA GLY A 44 -26.01 -8.52 -10.70
C GLY A 44 -24.95 -7.70 -9.96
N TRP A 45 -24.99 -6.37 -10.10
CA TRP A 45 -24.01 -5.43 -9.55
C TRP A 45 -23.66 -5.67 -8.06
N ASN A 46 -24.66 -6.03 -7.23
CA ASN A 46 -24.45 -6.32 -5.81
C ASN A 46 -23.57 -7.55 -5.53
N GLU A 47 -23.44 -8.45 -6.50
CA GLU A 47 -22.70 -9.71 -6.37
C GLU A 47 -21.28 -9.62 -6.93
N TRP A 48 -20.92 -8.52 -7.59
CA TRP A 48 -19.59 -8.30 -8.16
C TRP A 48 -18.48 -8.33 -7.11
N ILE A 49 -18.83 -8.13 -5.83
CA ILE A 49 -17.91 -8.21 -4.69
C ILE A 49 -17.49 -9.65 -4.35
N ASN A 50 -18.20 -10.67 -4.83
CA ASN A 50 -17.85 -12.09 -4.64
C ASN A 50 -16.81 -12.58 -5.66
N GLY A 51 -15.99 -11.64 -6.14
CA GLY A 51 -15.03 -11.84 -7.21
C GLY A 51 -13.95 -12.89 -6.93
N LYS A 52 -13.30 -13.34 -8.01
CA LYS A 52 -12.21 -14.32 -7.93
C LYS A 52 -10.90 -13.65 -7.49
N PRO A 53 -10.12 -14.25 -6.57
CA PRO A 53 -8.81 -13.71 -6.22
C PRO A 53 -7.85 -13.62 -7.40
N LEU A 54 -7.08 -12.53 -7.47
CA LEU A 54 -6.08 -12.30 -8.51
C LEU A 54 -4.66 -12.37 -7.94
N LYS A 55 -3.85 -13.27 -8.49
CA LYS A 55 -2.42 -13.42 -8.20
C LYS A 55 -1.59 -12.41 -8.99
N ASP A 56 -0.46 -12.01 -8.42
CA ASP A 56 0.56 -11.16 -9.04
C ASP A 56 0.05 -9.76 -9.46
N CYS A 57 -1.06 -9.29 -8.86
CA CYS A 57 -1.52 -7.90 -9.01
C CYS A 57 -0.62 -6.96 -8.21
N LYS A 58 -0.24 -5.84 -8.81
CA LYS A 58 0.58 -4.83 -8.15
C LYS A 58 -0.30 -3.83 -7.41
N VAL A 59 0.00 -3.66 -6.13
CA VAL A 59 -0.59 -2.65 -5.24
C VAL A 59 0.53 -1.76 -4.70
N SER A 60 0.28 -0.46 -4.58
CA SER A 60 1.29 0.49 -4.11
C SER A 60 0.81 1.30 -2.92
N VAL A 61 1.76 1.66 -2.07
CA VAL A 61 1.61 2.65 -1.00
C VAL A 61 2.41 3.89 -1.39
N THR A 62 1.78 5.05 -1.35
CA THR A 62 2.44 6.35 -1.54
C THR A 62 2.23 7.19 -0.29
N CYS A 63 3.31 7.65 0.33
CA CYS A 63 3.26 8.53 1.49
C CYS A 63 3.75 9.92 1.16
N LEU A 64 3.01 10.90 1.65
CA LEU A 64 3.28 12.32 1.43
C LEU A 64 3.78 12.98 2.72
N ASP A 65 4.56 14.05 2.57
CA ASP A 65 4.83 14.97 3.67
C ASP A 65 3.70 15.99 3.86
N GLU A 66 3.88 16.89 4.83
CA GLU A 66 2.93 17.98 5.10
C GLU A 66 2.79 18.99 3.95
N ARG A 67 3.73 19.00 3.00
CA ARG A 67 3.69 19.84 1.78
C ARG A 67 3.21 19.06 0.56
N SER A 68 2.59 17.90 0.76
CA SER A 68 2.06 17.01 -0.29
C SER A 68 3.12 16.50 -1.28
N ARG A 69 4.38 16.40 -0.85
CA ARG A 69 5.47 15.81 -1.66
C ARG A 69 5.61 14.33 -1.31
N VAL A 70 5.86 13.50 -2.31
CA VAL A 70 6.13 12.06 -2.10
C VAL A 70 7.42 11.90 -1.31
N ILE A 71 7.34 11.24 -0.15
CA ILE A 71 8.49 10.93 0.70
C ILE A 71 8.80 9.44 0.76
N HIS A 72 7.82 8.59 0.43
CA HIS A 72 7.99 7.16 0.36
C HIS A 72 7.03 6.57 -0.67
N TYR A 73 7.54 5.62 -1.44
CA TYR A 73 6.77 4.81 -2.37
C TYR A 73 7.25 3.37 -2.24
N THR A 74 6.31 2.45 -2.10
CA THR A 74 6.60 1.01 -2.11
C THR A 74 5.43 0.28 -2.77
N SER A 75 5.66 -0.93 -3.21
CA SER A 75 4.65 -1.78 -3.83
C SER A 75 4.90 -3.24 -3.52
N ASP A 76 3.84 -4.03 -3.57
CA ASP A 76 3.91 -5.47 -3.45
C ASP A 76 2.99 -6.14 -4.48
N LEU A 77 3.19 -7.45 -4.66
CA LEU A 77 2.39 -8.29 -5.51
C LEU A 77 1.46 -9.15 -4.65
N THR A 78 0.25 -9.41 -5.16
CA THR A 78 -0.67 -10.32 -4.50
C THR A 78 -0.27 -11.78 -4.64
N ASP A 79 -0.55 -12.56 -3.60
CA ASP A 79 -0.34 -14.01 -3.58
C ASP A 79 -1.45 -14.79 -4.31
N GLU A 80 -1.42 -16.13 -4.21
CA GLU A 80 -2.39 -17.02 -4.87
C GLU A 80 -3.83 -16.84 -4.39
N LEU A 81 -4.01 -16.28 -3.19
CA LEU A 81 -5.30 -15.96 -2.59
C LEU A 81 -5.69 -14.50 -2.81
N GLY A 82 -4.96 -13.79 -3.69
CA GLY A 82 -5.14 -12.38 -4.00
C GLY A 82 -4.76 -11.46 -2.85
N GLN A 83 -4.03 -11.93 -1.84
CA GLN A 83 -3.67 -11.15 -0.67
C GLN A 83 -2.35 -10.43 -0.88
N PHE A 84 -2.24 -9.19 -0.37
CA PHE A 84 -0.97 -8.49 -0.24
C PHE A 84 -0.71 -8.16 1.24
N ASP A 85 0.56 -8.08 1.63
CA ASP A 85 0.99 -7.59 2.96
C ASP A 85 2.23 -6.69 2.81
N ILE A 86 1.97 -5.39 2.61
CA ILE A 86 3.03 -4.40 2.44
C ILE A 86 3.59 -4.03 3.81
N LYS A 87 4.90 -4.23 3.97
CA LYS A 87 5.65 -3.87 5.18
C LYS A 87 6.38 -2.54 4.97
N MET A 88 6.23 -1.63 5.91
CA MET A 88 6.85 -0.30 5.88
C MET A 88 7.34 0.10 7.26
N GLU A 89 8.57 0.59 7.36
CA GLU A 89 9.11 1.11 8.62
C GLU A 89 8.40 2.43 9.02
N LYS A 90 8.13 2.59 10.32
CA LYS A 90 7.57 3.81 10.93
C LYS A 90 8.55 4.98 10.83
N VAL A 91 9.85 4.70 10.84
CA VAL A 91 10.92 5.70 10.78
C VAL A 91 11.75 5.48 9.53
N MET A 92 11.67 6.41 8.57
CA MET A 92 12.44 6.37 7.34
C MET A 92 13.46 7.51 7.34
N HIS A 93 14.75 7.19 7.21
CA HIS A 93 15.84 8.17 7.22
C HIS A 93 15.80 9.14 8.43
N GLY A 94 15.49 8.60 9.62
CA GLY A 94 15.40 9.38 10.86
C GLY A 94 14.16 10.28 10.99
N LYS A 95 13.19 10.16 10.08
CA LYS A 95 11.91 10.88 10.15
C LYS A 95 10.76 9.90 10.38
N ASN A 96 9.90 10.25 11.33
CA ASN A 96 8.64 9.55 11.53
C ASN A 96 7.74 9.74 10.31
N LEU A 97 7.32 8.63 9.73
CA LEU A 97 6.34 8.58 8.66
C LEU A 97 4.95 8.72 9.28
N ASN A 98 4.11 9.59 8.73
CA ASN A 98 2.73 9.77 9.18
C ASN A 98 1.80 8.87 8.34
N PRO A 99 1.28 7.73 8.86
CA PRO A 99 0.48 6.82 8.07
C PRO A 99 -0.77 7.49 7.49
N LYS A 100 -1.33 8.48 8.19
CA LYS A 100 -2.49 9.24 7.71
C LYS A 100 -2.23 10.03 6.42
N LYS A 101 -0.96 10.24 6.06
CA LYS A 101 -0.54 10.86 4.79
C LYS A 101 -0.14 9.83 3.73
N CYS A 102 -0.35 8.55 4.01
CA CYS A 102 -0.17 7.47 3.06
C CYS A 102 -1.50 7.04 2.45
N SER A 103 -1.47 6.74 1.15
CA SER A 103 -2.57 6.13 0.44
C SER A 103 -2.13 4.84 -0.26
N VAL A 104 -3.06 3.90 -0.37
CA VAL A 104 -2.88 2.60 -1.00
C VAL A 104 -3.77 2.49 -2.22
N ARG A 105 -3.22 2.07 -3.36
CA ARG A 105 -3.97 1.98 -4.61
C ARG A 105 -3.53 0.81 -5.49
N LEU A 106 -4.44 0.35 -6.34
CA LEU A 106 -4.15 -0.53 -7.45
C LEU A 106 -3.14 0.11 -8.42
N VAL A 107 -2.31 -0.73 -9.03
CA VAL A 107 -1.35 -0.31 -10.07
C VAL A 107 -1.57 -1.10 -11.35
N SER A 108 -1.61 -2.43 -11.26
CA SER A 108 -1.76 -3.27 -12.45
C SER A 108 -2.23 -4.69 -12.11
N SER A 109 -2.97 -5.31 -13.03
CA SER A 109 -3.28 -6.73 -13.03
C SER A 109 -2.52 -7.43 -14.16
N PRO A 110 -1.95 -8.62 -13.93
CA PRO A 110 -1.32 -9.42 -14.98
C PRO A 110 -2.35 -10.18 -15.82
N ASP A 111 -3.61 -10.30 -15.37
CA ASP A 111 -4.66 -11.01 -16.09
C ASP A 111 -5.23 -10.11 -17.21
N PRO A 112 -5.04 -10.44 -18.49
CA PRO A 112 -5.54 -9.63 -19.60
C PRO A 112 -7.08 -9.60 -19.68
N SER A 113 -7.76 -10.58 -19.09
CA SER A 113 -9.22 -10.61 -19.03
C SER A 113 -9.79 -9.80 -17.86
N CYS A 114 -8.96 -9.40 -16.90
CA CYS A 114 -9.37 -8.68 -15.71
C CYS A 114 -8.32 -7.66 -15.27
N ASN A 115 -8.15 -6.61 -16.08
CA ASN A 115 -7.13 -5.58 -15.89
C ASN A 115 -7.66 -4.14 -15.89
N THR A 116 -8.97 -3.94 -15.95
CA THR A 116 -9.59 -2.62 -15.81
C THR A 116 -9.71 -2.29 -14.32
N MET A 117 -9.00 -1.25 -13.85
CA MET A 117 -9.10 -0.81 -12.46
C MET A 117 -10.47 -0.21 -12.15
N THR A 118 -11.10 -0.67 -11.08
CA THR A 118 -12.33 -0.07 -10.54
C THR A 118 -12.04 0.76 -9.31
N ASP A 119 -12.99 1.60 -8.90
CA ASP A 119 -12.88 2.36 -7.67
C ASP A 119 -13.68 1.77 -6.50
N PHE A 120 -14.07 0.49 -6.59
CA PHE A 120 -14.63 -0.24 -5.45
C PHE A 120 -13.65 -0.20 -4.28
N ALA A 121 -14.18 0.14 -3.11
CA ALA A 121 -13.40 0.41 -1.89
C ALA A 121 -12.26 1.44 -2.07
N GLY A 122 -12.29 2.30 -3.10
CA GLY A 122 -11.24 3.27 -3.39
C GLY A 122 -10.00 2.67 -4.06
N GLY A 123 -10.11 1.51 -4.73
CA GLY A 123 -8.98 0.83 -5.34
C GLY A 123 -8.21 1.66 -6.38
N ARG A 124 -8.91 2.45 -7.22
CA ARG A 124 -8.30 3.27 -8.29
C ARG A 124 -7.85 4.64 -7.78
N SER A 125 -8.70 5.32 -7.02
CA SER A 125 -8.44 6.65 -6.46
C SER A 125 -7.42 6.61 -5.30
N GLY A 126 -7.42 5.51 -4.56
CA GLY A 126 -6.53 5.22 -3.44
C GLY A 126 -7.17 5.48 -2.08
N VAL A 127 -6.89 4.59 -1.13
CA VAL A 127 -7.42 4.64 0.25
C VAL A 127 -6.37 5.17 1.20
N GLN A 128 -6.75 6.17 2.00
CA GLN A 128 -5.88 6.76 3.02
C GLN A 128 -5.87 5.93 4.31
N LEU A 129 -4.69 5.71 4.91
CA LEU A 129 -4.56 4.95 6.15
C LEU A 129 -4.96 5.77 7.38
N ARG A 130 -6.27 5.95 7.60
CA ARG A 130 -6.81 6.82 8.66
C ARG A 130 -6.63 6.26 10.08
N GLY A 131 -6.84 4.96 10.26
CA GLY A 131 -6.77 4.29 11.56
C GLY A 131 -6.35 2.83 11.41
N PRO A 132 -5.50 2.30 12.31
CA PRO A 132 -5.10 0.90 12.27
C PRO A 132 -6.27 -0.01 12.65
N SER A 133 -6.37 -1.15 11.99
CA SER A 133 -7.35 -2.20 12.30
C SER A 133 -6.93 -2.99 13.53
N LEU A 134 -5.61 -3.10 13.78
CA LEU A 134 -5.05 -3.76 14.95
C LEU A 134 -3.81 -3.02 15.43
N VAL A 135 -3.74 -2.80 16.74
CA VAL A 135 -2.53 -2.35 17.44
C VAL A 135 -2.28 -3.34 18.58
N TYR A 136 -1.18 -4.08 18.50
CA TYR A 136 -0.80 -5.03 19.55
C TYR A 136 0.70 -4.97 19.81
N ARG A 137 1.07 -4.51 21.01
CA ARG A 137 2.46 -4.18 21.36
C ARG A 137 3.07 -3.28 20.29
N ASP A 138 3.99 -3.81 19.52
CA ASP A 138 4.71 -3.06 18.50
C ASP A 138 4.17 -3.26 17.08
N LEU A 139 3.24 -4.20 16.91
CA LEU A 139 2.57 -4.49 15.66
C LEU A 139 1.45 -3.46 15.42
N VAL A 140 1.55 -2.74 14.30
CA VAL A 140 0.47 -1.89 13.77
C VAL A 140 0.05 -2.44 12.43
N LYS A 141 -1.22 -2.85 12.32
CA LYS A 141 -1.78 -3.41 11.08
C LYS A 141 -2.95 -2.57 10.58
N TYR A 142 -2.92 -2.26 9.30
CA TYR A 142 -4.03 -1.70 8.53
C TYR A 142 -4.58 -2.81 7.64
N VAL A 143 -5.84 -3.17 7.84
CA VAL A 143 -6.56 -4.12 6.99
C VAL A 143 -7.53 -3.30 6.14
N LEU A 144 -7.33 -3.35 4.83
CA LEU A 144 -8.16 -2.67 3.86
C LEU A 144 -9.26 -3.59 3.34
N GLU A 145 -10.37 -2.99 2.94
CA GLU A 145 -11.38 -3.67 2.14
C GLU A 145 -10.78 -4.13 0.80
N PRO A 146 -11.31 -5.23 0.20
CA PRO A 146 -10.78 -5.72 -1.06
C PRO A 146 -10.86 -4.67 -2.18
N PHE A 147 -9.83 -4.62 -3.01
CA PHE A 147 -9.83 -3.86 -4.25
C PHE A 147 -10.21 -4.76 -5.42
N TYR A 148 -10.72 -4.14 -6.48
CA TYR A 148 -11.28 -4.88 -7.60
C TYR A 148 -10.74 -4.40 -8.95
N PHE A 149 -10.27 -5.35 -9.74
CA PHE A 149 -10.22 -5.21 -11.18
C PHE A 149 -11.50 -5.77 -11.79
N THR A 150 -11.78 -5.37 -13.03
CA THR A 150 -12.94 -5.85 -13.78
C THR A 150 -12.55 -6.16 -15.21
N SER A 151 -13.42 -6.90 -15.89
CA SER A 151 -13.32 -7.11 -17.32
C SER A 151 -13.78 -5.84 -18.06
N PRO A 152 -13.20 -5.51 -19.23
CA PRO A 152 -13.70 -4.42 -20.07
C PRO A 152 -15.18 -4.53 -20.47
N MET A 153 -15.81 -5.70 -20.28
CA MET A 153 -17.21 -5.95 -20.64
C MET A 153 -18.22 -5.64 -19.52
N CYS A 154 -17.76 -5.25 -18.34
CA CYS A 154 -18.64 -4.98 -17.21
C CYS A 154 -19.19 -3.56 -17.32
N GLU A 155 -20.49 -3.44 -17.56
CA GLU A 155 -21.19 -2.16 -17.66
C GLU A 155 -21.78 -1.80 -16.29
N GLU A 156 -21.28 -0.72 -15.70
CA GLU A 156 -21.84 -0.18 -14.46
C GLU A 156 -23.29 0.26 -14.73
N PRO A 157 -24.27 -0.16 -13.92
CA PRO A 157 -25.66 0.23 -14.16
C PRO A 157 -25.82 1.74 -14.00
N ASP A 158 -26.52 2.37 -14.94
CA ASP A 158 -26.89 3.78 -14.87
C ASP A 158 -27.83 4.00 -13.67
N THR A 159 -27.33 4.65 -12.61
CA THR A 159 -28.14 5.02 -11.44
C THR A 159 -28.88 6.34 -11.60
N ASP A 160 -28.79 6.97 -12.77
CA ASP A 160 -29.34 8.30 -13.06
C ASP A 160 -30.80 8.26 -13.57
N GLY A 161 -31.52 7.17 -13.25
CA GLY A 161 -32.95 7.05 -13.49
C GLY A 161 -33.75 7.75 -12.40
N SER A 162 -34.03 9.04 -12.57
CA SER A 162 -35.18 9.67 -11.92
C SER A 162 -36.44 8.88 -12.31
N ASP A 163 -37.08 8.26 -11.33
CA ASP A 163 -38.42 7.67 -11.45
C ASP A 163 -39.45 8.78 -11.71
N ASP A 164 -39.56 9.25 -12.96
CA ASP A 164 -40.61 10.15 -13.40
C ASP A 164 -41.55 9.45 -14.39
N ASN A 165 -42.84 9.46 -14.02
CA ASN A 165 -44.05 9.29 -14.83
C ASN A 165 -44.60 7.88 -15.09
N GLY A 166 -45.25 7.33 -14.07
CA GLY A 166 -46.43 6.46 -14.23
C GLY A 166 -47.74 7.26 -14.37
N GLY A 167 -47.82 8.18 -15.33
CA GLY A 167 -49.05 8.89 -15.69
C GLY A 167 -49.94 8.01 -16.57
N GLY A 168 -50.79 7.18 -15.95
CA GLY A 168 -51.82 6.43 -16.67
C GLY A 168 -52.93 7.35 -17.19
N SER A 169 -53.03 7.50 -18.51
CA SER A 169 -54.20 8.07 -19.18
C SER A 169 -54.83 7.01 -20.09
N ASN A 170 -56.15 6.89 -19.95
CA ASN A 170 -57.07 5.99 -20.62
C ASN A 170 -56.99 6.03 -22.15
N TYR A 171 -57.12 4.87 -22.81
CA TYR A 171 -58.09 4.59 -23.88
C TYR A 171 -58.43 3.10 -23.90
#